data_AF-A0A089IR15-F1
#
_entry.id   AF-A0A089IR15-F1
#
_cell.length_a   1.000
_cell.length_b   1.000
_cell.length_c   1.000
_cell.angle_alpha   90.00
_cell.angle_beta   90.00
_cell.angle_gamma   90.00
#
_symmetry.space_group_name_H-M   'P 1'
#
loop_
_entity.id
_entity.type
_entity.pdbx_description
1 polymer ?
#
loop_
_entity_poly.entity_id
_entity_poly.type
_entity_poly.pdbx_seq_one_letter_code
_entity_poly.pdbx_strand_id
1 'polypeptide(L)'
;MRKRWILIGVLLLMAITPLIDVTKVQAAKVLFDGTSSAEQLKALASINKIRQQMGLDEVKLDPALVKAAINHARYANANFTIKSEGDLSIEVKGREFFTQQTPKERVLTSGLSGEVTEIMETVYMKERAYDEFDMASEINELAVMHDRREVMLTPAVASIGIARVGKSTVIVGAVKSEGVMTTPATASLFPYDGMTRVWSGNIYKMNAQQLIQGEATTLTVFSSLRDVADIKAKLSTQAGNRHISIPLSVKKLNSGYGYVLTAQRQLRGDREYTAEVSFQSGGETLVKKWTFKTSPFLYQLNIDDMPLLSAPPLNIVNGISEVPMRYLFELFGARVEWNKATRTITAEKNGLSLKMTIDDHTAYINGQAVQMNSPPHLYGYSTYVPLRFISETFGYDVEYDPIERSVDIWTGLL
;
A
#
# COMPACT_ATOMS: atom_id res chain seq x y z
N MET A 1 11.89 -81.28 -65.78
CA MET A 1 13.32 -81.07 -65.44
C MET A 1 13.36 -80.32 -64.11
N ARG A 2 13.51 -81.02 -62.99
CA ARG A 2 14.75 -81.28 -62.21
C ARG A 2 15.14 -80.12 -61.26
N LYS A 3 14.94 -80.39 -59.94
CA LYS A 3 15.86 -80.18 -58.79
C LYS A 3 16.22 -78.71 -58.47
N ARG A 4 16.33 -78.23 -57.22
CA ARG A 4 16.80 -78.85 -55.97
C ARG A 4 16.56 -77.84 -54.82
N TRP A 5 16.33 -78.35 -53.63
CA TRP A 5 16.40 -77.61 -52.36
C TRP A 5 17.84 -77.14 -52.06
N ILE A 6 18.01 -76.06 -51.27
CA ILE A 6 18.89 -75.98 -50.09
C ILE A 6 18.62 -74.66 -49.33
N LEU A 7 18.63 -74.83 -48.00
CA LEU A 7 18.42 -73.89 -46.90
C LEU A 7 19.70 -73.07 -46.60
N ILE A 8 19.53 -72.05 -45.74
CA ILE A 8 20.52 -71.38 -44.84
C ILE A 8 20.82 -69.92 -45.20
N GLY A 9 20.67 -69.05 -44.19
CA GLY A 9 21.57 -67.91 -44.01
C GLY A 9 20.91 -66.63 -43.50
N VAL A 10 20.90 -66.46 -42.18
CA VAL A 10 20.69 -65.16 -41.51
C VAL A 10 21.75 -64.17 -41.99
N LEU A 11 21.33 -62.99 -42.45
CA LEU A 11 22.18 -61.82 -42.62
C LEU A 11 21.39 -60.58 -42.22
N LEU A 12 21.59 -60.18 -40.95
CA LEU A 12 21.18 -58.88 -40.43
C LEU A 12 22.16 -57.85 -40.98
N LEU A 13 21.85 -57.25 -42.14
CA LEU A 13 22.66 -56.21 -42.73
C LEU A 13 22.27 -54.86 -42.14
N MET A 14 23.18 -54.27 -41.35
CA MET A 14 23.13 -52.88 -40.93
C MET A 14 23.13 -51.97 -42.16
N ALA A 15 22.00 -51.31 -42.43
CA ALA A 15 21.97 -50.16 -43.32
C ALA A 15 22.29 -48.92 -42.49
N ILE A 16 23.50 -48.38 -42.72
CA ILE A 16 23.94 -47.08 -42.26
C ILE A 16 23.02 -46.03 -42.90
N THR A 17 22.11 -45.45 -42.12
CA THR A 17 21.41 -44.23 -42.52
C THR A 17 22.31 -43.04 -42.25
N PRO A 18 22.45 -42.09 -43.19
CA PRO A 18 23.25 -40.90 -42.96
C PRO A 18 22.61 -40.09 -41.82
N LEU A 19 23.45 -39.60 -40.91
CA LEU A 19 23.09 -38.59 -39.92
C LEU A 19 22.45 -37.40 -40.64
N ILE A 20 21.12 -37.30 -40.53
CA ILE A 20 20.44 -36.03 -40.80
C ILE A 20 20.80 -35.14 -39.61
N ASP A 21 21.51 -34.07 -39.92
CA ASP A 21 21.90 -32.99 -39.03
C ASP A 21 20.67 -32.48 -38.26
N VAL A 22 20.57 -32.84 -36.98
CA VAL A 22 19.55 -32.33 -36.06
C VAL A 22 19.98 -30.95 -35.56
N THR A 23 20.32 -30.03 -36.46
CA THR A 23 20.53 -28.62 -36.11
C THR A 23 20.11 -27.69 -37.24
N LYS A 24 18.80 -27.40 -37.33
CA LYS A 24 18.25 -26.02 -37.37
C LYS A 24 16.75 -26.02 -37.69
N VAL A 25 16.01 -25.57 -36.69
CA VAL A 25 14.97 -24.53 -36.77
C VAL A 25 13.74 -24.86 -37.63
N GLN A 26 12.66 -25.22 -36.95
CA GLN A 26 11.63 -24.21 -36.69
C GLN A 26 10.99 -24.53 -35.33
N ALA A 27 11.65 -24.09 -34.25
CA ALA A 27 10.89 -23.79 -33.04
C ALA A 27 9.81 -22.80 -33.49
N ALA A 28 8.55 -23.19 -33.33
CA ALA A 28 7.41 -22.36 -33.67
C ALA A 28 7.65 -20.95 -33.12
N LYS A 29 7.51 -19.94 -33.98
CA LYS A 29 7.56 -18.53 -33.62
C LYS A 29 6.79 -18.32 -32.31
N VAL A 30 7.47 -17.93 -31.24
CA VAL A 30 6.82 -17.43 -30.03
C VAL A 30 5.95 -16.25 -30.47
N LEU A 31 4.63 -16.42 -30.37
CA LEU A 31 3.65 -15.63 -31.14
C LEU A 31 3.20 -14.34 -30.44
N PHE A 32 3.76 -13.97 -29.29
CA PHE A 32 3.54 -12.68 -28.64
C PHE A 32 4.76 -12.30 -27.77
N ASP A 33 5.54 -11.31 -28.18
CA ASP A 33 6.46 -10.61 -27.27
C ASP A 33 5.68 -9.51 -26.54
N GLY A 34 5.11 -9.86 -25.39
CA GLY A 34 4.28 -9.00 -24.56
C GLY A 34 3.30 -9.80 -23.68
N THR A 35 2.13 -9.22 -23.38
CA THR A 35 1.02 -9.87 -22.66
C THR A 35 0.12 -10.62 -23.63
N SER A 36 -0.22 -11.87 -23.33
CA SER A 36 -1.20 -12.63 -24.10
C SER A 36 -2.62 -12.06 -23.89
N SER A 37 -3.54 -12.33 -24.83
CA SER A 37 -4.95 -11.94 -24.65
C SER A 37 -5.57 -12.55 -23.39
N ALA A 38 -5.13 -13.74 -22.98
CA ALA A 38 -5.59 -14.36 -21.72
C ALA A 38 -5.18 -13.54 -20.49
N GLU A 39 -3.94 -13.04 -20.46
CA GLU A 39 -3.45 -12.19 -19.36
C GLU A 39 -4.12 -10.80 -19.38
N GLN A 40 -4.41 -10.23 -20.57
CA GLN A 40 -5.19 -9.00 -20.67
C GLN A 40 -6.62 -9.17 -20.13
N LEU A 41 -7.26 -10.31 -20.39
CA LEU A 41 -8.60 -10.61 -19.88
C LEU A 41 -8.60 -10.84 -18.36
N LYS A 42 -7.56 -11.48 -17.80
CA LYS A 42 -7.37 -11.57 -16.34
C LYS A 42 -7.23 -10.20 -15.69
N ALA A 43 -6.46 -9.32 -16.33
CA ALA A 43 -6.28 -7.94 -15.90
C ALA A 43 -7.62 -7.18 -15.90
N LEU A 44 -8.36 -7.24 -17.01
CA LEU A 44 -9.68 -6.63 -17.16
C LEU A 44 -10.65 -7.14 -16.09
N ALA A 45 -10.70 -8.46 -15.87
CA ALA A 45 -11.55 -9.06 -14.85
C ALA A 45 -11.20 -8.57 -13.45
N SER A 46 -9.91 -8.41 -13.15
CA SER A 46 -9.45 -7.88 -11.85
C SER A 46 -9.83 -6.41 -11.67
N ILE A 47 -9.65 -5.58 -12.70
CA ILE A 47 -10.09 -4.17 -12.69
C ILE A 47 -11.61 -4.10 -12.48
N ASN A 48 -12.39 -4.83 -13.25
CA ASN A 48 -13.86 -4.81 -13.15
C ASN A 48 -14.36 -5.33 -11.81
N LYS A 49 -13.69 -6.32 -11.20
CA LYS A 49 -14.00 -6.76 -9.84
C LYS A 49 -13.84 -5.63 -8.82
N ILE A 50 -12.75 -4.87 -8.88
CA ILE A 50 -12.53 -3.73 -7.98
C ILE A 50 -13.56 -2.63 -8.25
N ARG A 51 -13.84 -2.34 -9.53
CA ARG A 51 -14.86 -1.36 -9.94
C ARG A 51 -16.25 -1.72 -9.42
N GLN A 52 -16.66 -2.97 -9.53
CA GLN A 52 -17.92 -3.47 -8.98
C GLN A 52 -17.99 -3.30 -7.45
N GLN A 53 -16.90 -3.59 -6.72
CA GLN A 53 -16.83 -3.36 -5.27
C GLN A 53 -16.98 -1.87 -4.88
N MET A 54 -16.66 -0.97 -5.81
CA MET A 54 -16.84 0.48 -5.67
C MET A 54 -18.17 0.99 -6.23
N GLY A 55 -19.04 0.11 -6.73
CA GLY A 55 -20.30 0.49 -7.38
C GLY A 55 -20.12 1.20 -8.72
N LEU A 56 -19.00 0.96 -9.42
CA LEU A 56 -18.71 1.55 -10.72
C LEU A 56 -19.10 0.63 -11.88
N ASP A 57 -19.45 1.27 -13.01
CA ASP A 57 -19.63 0.59 -14.28
C ASP A 57 -18.36 -0.19 -14.67
N GLU A 58 -18.54 -1.39 -15.22
CA GLU A 58 -17.45 -2.13 -15.84
C GLU A 58 -16.88 -1.38 -17.05
N VAL A 59 -15.57 -1.49 -17.23
CA VAL A 59 -14.88 -1.06 -18.45
C VAL A 59 -14.70 -2.24 -19.39
N LYS A 60 -14.45 -1.93 -20.66
CA LYS A 60 -14.16 -2.92 -21.71
C LYS A 60 -12.79 -2.66 -22.31
N LEU A 61 -12.17 -3.71 -22.84
CA LEU A 61 -10.97 -3.54 -23.67
C LEU A 61 -11.35 -2.89 -25.00
N ASP A 62 -10.65 -1.82 -25.34
CA ASP A 62 -10.76 -1.19 -26.65
C ASP A 62 -9.53 -1.55 -27.51
N PRO A 63 -9.70 -2.05 -28.76
CA PRO A 63 -8.59 -2.47 -29.59
C PRO A 63 -7.54 -1.38 -29.88
N ALA A 64 -7.95 -0.12 -30.03
CA ALA A 64 -7.03 0.97 -30.29
C ALA A 64 -6.26 1.37 -29.03
N LEU A 65 -6.93 1.37 -27.86
CA LEU A 65 -6.25 1.57 -26.58
C LEU A 65 -5.28 0.43 -26.27
N VAL A 66 -5.64 -0.82 -26.56
CA VAL A 66 -4.75 -1.98 -26.39
C VAL A 66 -3.52 -1.84 -27.29
N LYS A 67 -3.69 -1.43 -28.54
CA LYS A 67 -2.57 -1.18 -29.46
C LYS A 67 -1.66 -0.07 -28.94
N ALA A 68 -2.22 1.03 -28.44
CA ALA A 68 -1.46 2.12 -27.84
C ALA A 68 -0.66 1.65 -26.60
N ALA A 69 -1.29 0.89 -25.71
CA ALA A 69 -0.64 0.32 -24.53
C ALA A 69 0.52 -0.61 -24.90
N ILE A 70 0.36 -1.48 -25.90
CA ILE A 70 1.43 -2.37 -26.39
C ILE A 70 2.60 -1.56 -26.94
N ASN A 71 2.32 -0.55 -27.77
CA ASN A 71 3.36 0.29 -28.37
C ASN A 71 4.16 1.03 -27.30
N HIS A 72 3.46 1.63 -26.33
CA HIS A 72 4.13 2.38 -25.28
C HIS A 72 4.87 1.44 -24.30
N ALA A 73 4.36 0.24 -24.03
CA ALA A 73 5.06 -0.75 -23.23
C ALA A 73 6.39 -1.20 -23.88
N ARG A 74 6.45 -1.31 -25.22
CA ARG A 74 7.71 -1.57 -25.95
C ARG A 74 8.69 -0.42 -25.81
N TYR A 75 8.22 0.81 -26.02
CA TYR A 75 9.01 2.01 -25.83
C TYR A 75 9.58 2.09 -24.41
N ALA A 76 8.73 1.94 -23.39
CA ALA A 76 9.13 2.01 -22.00
C ALA A 76 10.10 0.89 -21.61
N ASN A 77 9.88 -0.33 -22.09
CA ASN A 77 10.80 -1.45 -21.86
C ASN A 77 12.21 -1.20 -22.43
N ALA A 78 12.29 -0.62 -23.64
CA ALA A 78 13.56 -0.31 -24.29
C ALA A 78 14.28 0.91 -23.68
N ASN A 79 13.53 1.93 -23.26
CA ASN A 79 14.08 3.24 -22.95
C ASN A 79 14.10 3.61 -21.47
N PHE A 80 13.40 2.87 -20.61
CA PHE A 80 13.33 3.14 -19.17
C PHE A 80 13.89 2.01 -18.32
N THR A 81 14.19 2.33 -17.06
CA THR A 81 14.62 1.39 -16.03
C THR A 81 13.67 1.49 -14.84
N ILE A 82 13.76 0.54 -13.90
CA ILE A 82 13.00 0.62 -12.64
C ILE A 82 13.36 1.85 -11.78
N LYS A 83 14.49 2.51 -12.07
CA LYS A 83 14.94 3.73 -11.40
C LYS A 83 14.61 5.00 -12.19
N SER A 84 13.89 4.88 -13.30
CA SER A 84 13.53 6.05 -14.10
C SER A 84 12.53 6.91 -13.32
N GLU A 85 12.85 8.19 -13.21
CA GLU A 85 12.05 9.21 -12.52
C GLU A 85 11.32 10.11 -13.52
N GLY A 86 10.30 10.83 -13.06
CA GLY A 86 9.51 11.75 -13.87
C GLY A 86 8.29 11.11 -14.54
N ASP A 87 7.70 11.81 -15.51
CA ASP A 87 6.53 11.33 -16.24
C ASP A 87 6.94 10.34 -17.34
N LEU A 88 6.75 9.06 -17.05
CA LEU A 88 7.06 7.96 -17.96
C LEU A 88 6.04 7.82 -19.12
N SER A 89 4.97 8.61 -19.11
CA SER A 89 3.92 8.62 -20.13
C SER A 89 4.36 9.35 -21.41
N ILE A 90 5.48 10.10 -21.34
CA ILE A 90 5.99 10.93 -22.43
C ILE A 90 7.10 10.20 -23.19
N GLU A 91 6.90 10.04 -24.50
CA GLU A 91 7.94 9.52 -25.39
C GLU A 91 8.82 10.63 -25.95
N VAL A 92 10.09 10.31 -26.16
CA VAL A 92 11.09 11.22 -26.72
C VAL A 92 11.35 10.82 -28.18
N LYS A 93 11.10 11.76 -29.09
CA LYS A 93 11.30 11.55 -30.53
C LYS A 93 12.71 11.06 -30.85
N GLY A 94 12.81 10.05 -31.72
CA GLY A 94 14.08 9.47 -32.18
C GLY A 94 14.60 8.32 -31.32
N ARG A 95 13.94 7.98 -30.21
CA ARG A 95 14.25 6.79 -29.42
C ARG A 95 13.60 5.53 -29.99
N GLU A 96 14.13 4.37 -29.60
CA GLU A 96 13.64 3.07 -30.09
C GLU A 96 12.17 2.88 -29.73
N PHE A 97 11.37 2.37 -30.68
CA PHE A 97 9.91 2.20 -30.58
C PHE A 97 9.12 3.49 -30.37
N PHE A 98 9.69 4.68 -30.61
CA PHE A 98 8.94 5.94 -30.58
C PHE A 98 7.75 5.87 -31.55
N THR A 99 6.59 6.26 -31.06
CA THR A 99 5.35 6.39 -31.82
C THR A 99 4.85 7.82 -31.83
N GLN A 100 4.54 8.39 -30.66
CA GLN A 100 4.16 9.79 -30.46
C GLN A 100 4.48 10.25 -29.04
N GLN A 101 4.66 11.55 -28.87
CA GLN A 101 5.11 12.13 -27.61
C GLN A 101 4.10 11.93 -26.48
N THR A 102 2.81 12.23 -26.70
CA THR A 102 1.79 12.18 -25.65
C THR A 102 0.89 10.94 -25.73
N PRO A 103 0.28 10.48 -24.61
CA PRO A 103 -0.68 9.38 -24.63
C PRO A 103 -1.84 9.61 -25.60
N LYS A 104 -2.37 10.83 -25.66
CA LYS A 104 -3.47 11.20 -26.56
C LYS A 104 -3.08 11.00 -28.04
N GLU A 105 -1.92 11.50 -28.45
CA GLU A 105 -1.44 11.32 -29.83
C GLU A 105 -1.19 9.85 -30.18
N ARG A 106 -0.65 9.05 -29.24
CA ARG A 106 -0.43 7.61 -29.44
C ARG A 106 -1.73 6.85 -29.63
N VAL A 107 -2.75 7.18 -28.84
CA VAL A 107 -4.08 6.57 -28.94
C VAL A 107 -4.76 6.94 -30.27
N LEU A 108 -4.72 8.21 -30.68
CA LEU A 108 -5.26 8.65 -31.96
C LEU A 108 -4.55 7.95 -33.14
N THR A 109 -3.21 7.85 -33.08
CA THR A 109 -2.41 7.13 -34.08
C THR A 109 -2.71 5.62 -34.10
N SER A 110 -3.17 5.07 -32.98
CA SER A 110 -3.57 3.66 -32.86
C SER A 110 -4.95 3.38 -33.46
N GLY A 111 -5.69 4.41 -33.86
CA GLY A 111 -6.95 4.30 -34.60
C GLY A 111 -8.21 4.46 -33.75
N LEU A 112 -8.11 5.02 -32.54
CA LEU A 112 -9.30 5.31 -31.73
C LEU A 112 -10.11 6.42 -32.42
N SER A 113 -11.35 6.09 -32.81
CA SER A 113 -12.27 7.01 -33.48
C SER A 113 -13.33 7.54 -32.50
N GLY A 114 -13.70 8.80 -32.62
CA GLY A 114 -14.72 9.47 -31.79
C GLY A 114 -14.17 10.68 -31.04
N GLU A 115 -15.04 11.39 -30.31
CA GLU A 115 -14.62 12.48 -29.44
C GLU A 115 -13.91 11.92 -28.20
N VAL A 116 -12.59 11.79 -28.30
CA VAL A 116 -11.71 11.45 -27.18
C VAL A 116 -11.31 12.76 -26.50
N THR A 117 -12.04 13.11 -25.44
CA THR A 117 -11.77 14.34 -24.70
C THR A 117 -10.45 14.23 -23.94
N GLU A 118 -10.26 13.14 -23.19
CA GLU A 118 -9.09 12.92 -22.33
C GLU A 118 -8.61 11.46 -22.37
N ILE A 119 -7.28 11.28 -22.32
CA ILE A 119 -6.62 9.98 -22.12
C ILE A 119 -5.87 9.99 -20.79
N MET A 120 -6.10 8.97 -19.97
CA MET A 120 -5.33 8.68 -18.77
C MET A 120 -4.36 7.54 -19.06
N GLU A 121 -3.15 7.59 -18.51
CA GLU A 121 -2.18 6.52 -18.64
C GLU A 121 -1.42 6.31 -17.34
N THR A 122 -1.08 5.06 -17.05
CA THR A 122 -0.10 4.70 -16.04
C THR A 122 0.94 3.78 -16.65
N VAL A 123 2.21 4.05 -16.35
CA VAL A 123 3.38 3.27 -16.79
C VAL A 123 4.13 2.79 -15.56
N TYR A 124 4.17 1.48 -15.36
CA TYR A 124 4.81 0.86 -14.21
C TYR A 124 5.98 -0.02 -14.65
N MET A 125 7.13 0.20 -14.01
CA MET A 125 8.37 -0.52 -14.30
C MET A 125 8.68 -1.48 -13.15
N LYS A 126 8.70 -2.79 -13.41
CA LYS A 126 9.02 -3.82 -12.41
C LYS A 126 9.85 -4.95 -13.02
N GLU A 127 10.99 -5.23 -12.40
CA GLU A 127 11.77 -6.45 -12.66
C GLU A 127 11.09 -7.63 -11.96
N ARG A 128 10.77 -8.67 -12.74
CA ARG A 128 10.21 -9.93 -12.23
C ARG A 128 10.82 -11.08 -13.03
N ALA A 129 11.05 -12.22 -12.39
CA ALA A 129 11.39 -13.43 -13.10
C ALA A 129 10.21 -13.82 -14.02
N TYR A 130 10.50 -14.25 -15.25
CA TYR A 130 9.50 -14.48 -16.30
C TYR A 130 8.54 -15.66 -16.01
N ASP A 131 8.91 -16.53 -15.06
CA ASP A 131 8.24 -17.79 -14.73
C ASP A 131 7.10 -17.65 -13.69
N GLU A 132 6.91 -16.48 -13.08
CA GLU A 132 5.80 -16.18 -12.15
C GLU A 132 4.98 -14.94 -12.56
N PHE A 133 4.74 -14.77 -13.86
CA PHE A 133 3.92 -13.65 -14.35
C PHE A 133 2.42 -13.97 -14.27
N ASP A 134 1.69 -13.16 -13.50
CA ASP A 134 0.22 -13.13 -13.46
C ASP A 134 -0.27 -11.68 -13.44
N MET A 135 -0.97 -11.28 -14.50
CA MET A 135 -1.40 -9.90 -14.67
C MET A 135 -2.49 -9.51 -13.66
N ALA A 136 -3.31 -10.45 -13.19
CA ALA A 136 -4.29 -10.18 -12.14
C ALA A 136 -3.63 -9.75 -10.84
N SER A 137 -2.57 -10.46 -10.41
CA SER A 137 -1.76 -10.06 -9.26
C SER A 137 -1.15 -8.66 -9.44
N GLU A 138 -0.64 -8.33 -10.63
CA GLU A 138 -0.05 -7.02 -10.90
C GLU A 138 -1.09 -5.88 -10.86
N ILE A 139 -2.29 -6.10 -11.41
CA ILE A 139 -3.39 -5.14 -11.29
C ILE A 139 -3.75 -4.89 -9.82
N ASN A 140 -3.81 -5.93 -8.99
CA ASN A 140 -4.11 -5.76 -7.57
C ASN A 140 -3.02 -4.96 -6.83
N GLU A 141 -1.75 -5.14 -7.20
CA GLU A 141 -0.64 -4.31 -6.67
C GLU A 141 -0.76 -2.85 -7.13
N LEU A 142 -1.04 -2.60 -8.41
CA LEU A 142 -1.21 -1.24 -8.92
C LEU A 142 -2.43 -0.54 -8.32
N ALA A 143 -3.49 -1.29 -8.02
CA ALA A 143 -4.71 -0.74 -7.43
C ALA A 143 -4.48 -0.18 -6.02
N VAL A 144 -3.45 -0.61 -5.29
CA VAL A 144 -3.15 -0.04 -3.96
C VAL A 144 -2.25 1.20 -4.02
N MET A 145 -1.61 1.48 -5.16
CA MET A 145 -0.77 2.67 -5.39
C MET A 145 -1.64 3.83 -5.93
N HIS A 146 -1.56 5.00 -5.31
CA HIS A 146 -2.57 6.06 -5.52
C HIS A 146 -2.48 6.76 -6.87
N ASP A 147 -1.26 6.97 -7.35
CA ASP A 147 -0.96 7.48 -8.68
C ASP A 147 -1.26 6.44 -9.77
N ARG A 148 -1.16 5.14 -9.47
CA ARG A 148 -1.35 4.07 -10.47
C ARG A 148 -2.80 3.65 -10.66
N ARG A 149 -3.63 3.74 -9.61
CA ARG A 149 -5.03 3.30 -9.64
C ARG A 149 -5.98 4.23 -10.39
N GLU A 150 -5.57 5.46 -10.66
CA GLU A 150 -6.44 6.50 -11.22
C GLU A 150 -7.11 6.09 -12.54
N VAL A 151 -6.33 5.59 -13.50
CA VAL A 151 -6.85 5.12 -14.80
C VAL A 151 -7.85 3.96 -14.67
N MET A 152 -7.74 3.17 -13.59
CA MET A 152 -8.59 2.00 -13.38
C MET A 152 -9.89 2.35 -12.64
N LEU A 153 -9.84 3.33 -11.73
CA LEU A 153 -10.90 3.55 -10.74
C LEU A 153 -11.63 4.89 -10.88
N THR A 154 -11.23 5.73 -11.84
CA THR A 154 -11.98 6.94 -12.19
C THR A 154 -13.34 6.54 -12.80
N PRO A 155 -14.48 7.04 -12.26
CA PRO A 155 -15.82 6.74 -12.80
C PRO A 155 -15.97 7.12 -14.26
N ALA A 156 -15.25 8.16 -14.69
CA ALA A 156 -15.33 8.70 -16.04
C ALA A 156 -14.67 7.83 -17.11
N VAL A 157 -13.83 6.87 -16.74
CA VAL A 157 -13.15 5.98 -17.68
C VAL A 157 -14.15 4.96 -18.22
N ALA A 158 -14.28 4.90 -19.55
CA ALA A 158 -15.27 4.08 -20.26
C ALA A 158 -14.69 2.77 -20.80
N SER A 159 -13.44 2.85 -21.28
CA SER A 159 -12.72 1.74 -21.88
C SER A 159 -11.25 1.87 -21.59
N ILE A 160 -10.55 0.73 -21.67
CA ILE A 160 -9.13 0.64 -21.34
C ILE A 160 -8.35 -0.21 -22.35
N GLY A 161 -7.05 -0.01 -22.38
CA GLY A 161 -6.07 -0.88 -23.01
C GLY A 161 -5.01 -1.25 -21.98
N ILE A 162 -4.60 -2.52 -21.96
CA ILE A 162 -3.65 -3.05 -20.98
C ILE A 162 -2.57 -3.82 -21.72
N ALA A 163 -1.31 -3.57 -21.42
CA ALA A 163 -0.21 -4.35 -21.95
C ALA A 163 0.97 -4.38 -20.99
N ARG A 164 1.72 -5.47 -21.01
CA ARG A 164 3.05 -5.60 -20.43
C ARG A 164 4.01 -6.13 -21.49
N VAL A 165 5.20 -5.54 -21.54
CA VAL A 165 6.33 -5.98 -22.38
C VAL A 165 7.58 -5.94 -21.51
N GLY A 166 8.21 -7.09 -21.28
CA GLY A 166 9.37 -7.22 -20.41
C GLY A 166 9.11 -6.69 -19.00
N LYS A 167 9.79 -5.59 -18.64
CA LYS A 167 9.68 -4.92 -17.33
C LYS A 167 8.62 -3.82 -17.27
N SER A 168 7.95 -3.50 -18.38
CA SER A 168 7.01 -2.38 -18.45
C SER A 168 5.57 -2.86 -18.53
N THR A 169 4.72 -2.37 -17.64
CA THR A 169 3.25 -2.50 -17.69
C THR A 169 2.63 -1.14 -17.96
N VAL A 170 1.73 -1.06 -18.92
CA VAL A 170 1.03 0.16 -19.33
C VAL A 170 -0.47 -0.09 -19.32
N ILE A 171 -1.21 0.81 -18.67
CA ILE A 171 -2.67 0.86 -18.74
C ILE A 171 -3.06 2.23 -19.27
N VAL A 172 -3.85 2.23 -20.35
CA VAL A 172 -4.38 3.45 -20.99
C VAL A 172 -5.90 3.44 -20.85
N GLY A 173 -6.50 4.53 -20.42
CA GLY A 173 -7.95 4.67 -20.28
C GLY A 173 -8.48 5.85 -21.08
N ALA A 174 -9.61 5.64 -21.76
CA ALA A 174 -10.36 6.72 -22.41
C ALA A 174 -11.48 7.20 -21.49
N VAL A 175 -11.54 8.51 -21.29
CA VAL A 175 -12.55 9.17 -20.47
C VAL A 175 -13.73 9.58 -21.34
N LYS A 176 -14.98 9.38 -20.87
CA LYS A 176 -16.18 9.84 -21.59
C LYS A 176 -16.17 11.38 -21.66
N SER A 177 -16.74 11.95 -22.72
CA SER A 177 -16.96 13.39 -22.80
C SER A 177 -17.82 13.89 -21.63
N GLU A 178 -17.42 15.01 -21.01
CA GLU A 178 -18.13 15.55 -19.83
C GLU A 178 -19.59 15.89 -20.13
N GLY A 179 -19.93 16.26 -21.38
CA GLY A 179 -21.30 16.54 -21.81
C GLY A 179 -22.24 15.33 -21.84
N VAL A 180 -21.71 14.11 -21.66
CA VAL A 180 -22.47 12.85 -21.57
C VAL A 180 -22.58 12.36 -20.12
N MET A 181 -21.92 13.04 -19.18
CA MET A 181 -21.94 12.69 -17.76
C MET A 181 -23.13 13.32 -17.03
N THR A 182 -23.60 12.65 -16.00
CA THR A 182 -24.68 13.14 -15.14
C THR A 182 -24.14 14.04 -14.03
N THR A 183 -24.97 15.00 -13.62
CA THR A 183 -24.76 15.85 -12.44
C THR A 183 -25.82 15.49 -11.38
N PRO A 184 -25.47 15.36 -10.08
CA PRO A 184 -24.15 15.58 -9.49
C PRO A 184 -23.16 14.46 -9.84
N ALA A 185 -21.85 14.72 -9.66
CA ALA A 185 -20.83 13.75 -10.02
C ALA A 185 -20.94 12.44 -9.23
N THR A 186 -20.69 11.32 -9.92
CA THR A 186 -20.46 10.03 -9.26
C THR A 186 -19.05 10.02 -8.70
N ALA A 187 -18.88 9.60 -7.45
CA ALA A 187 -17.58 9.47 -6.81
C ALA A 187 -17.27 8.02 -6.48
N SER A 188 -16.04 7.59 -6.78
CA SER A 188 -15.46 6.33 -6.32
C SER A 188 -14.49 6.60 -5.17
N LEU A 189 -14.42 5.66 -4.23
CA LEU A 189 -13.70 5.79 -2.96
C LEU A 189 -12.73 4.63 -2.82
N PHE A 190 -11.46 4.93 -2.55
CA PHE A 190 -10.44 3.94 -2.24
C PHE A 190 -9.78 4.25 -0.89
N PRO A 191 -9.64 3.30 0.04
CA PRO A 191 -10.24 1.96 0.04
C PRO A 191 -11.76 2.01 -0.12
N TYR A 192 -12.33 1.01 -0.76
CA TYR A 192 -13.78 0.93 -0.97
C TYR A 192 -14.52 0.52 0.32
N ASP A 193 -15.83 0.72 0.36
CA ASP A 193 -16.65 0.42 1.53
C ASP A 193 -16.58 -1.06 1.91
N GLY A 194 -16.30 -1.35 3.19
CA GLY A 194 -16.07 -2.70 3.70
C GLY A 194 -14.76 -3.34 3.25
N MET A 195 -13.83 -2.61 2.61
CA MET A 195 -12.53 -3.17 2.24
C MET A 195 -11.75 -3.60 3.50
N THR A 196 -11.21 -4.81 3.49
CA THR A 196 -10.39 -5.33 4.59
C THR A 196 -8.93 -5.44 4.16
N ARG A 197 -8.04 -5.55 5.15
CA ARG A 197 -6.59 -5.67 4.93
C ARG A 197 -5.98 -4.46 4.20
N VAL A 198 -6.57 -3.28 4.38
CA VAL A 198 -6.02 -2.04 3.83
C VAL A 198 -4.63 -1.79 4.41
N TRP A 199 -3.64 -1.66 3.54
CA TRP A 199 -2.27 -1.40 3.98
C TRP A 199 -2.18 -0.02 4.65
N SER A 200 -1.76 0.01 5.92
CA SER A 200 -1.72 1.24 6.73
C SER A 200 -0.32 1.73 7.09
N GLY A 201 0.75 0.95 6.89
CA GLY A 201 2.11 1.24 7.37
C GLY A 201 3.06 1.94 6.38
N ASN A 202 3.96 2.77 6.91
CA ASN A 202 5.11 3.29 6.18
C ASN A 202 6.37 2.41 6.39
N ILE A 203 7.20 2.23 5.36
CA ILE A 203 8.44 1.45 5.40
C ILE A 203 9.66 2.23 5.93
N TYR A 204 9.53 3.53 6.20
CA TYR A 204 10.62 4.35 6.71
C TYR A 204 10.35 4.87 8.12
N LYS A 205 11.39 4.79 8.97
CA LYS A 205 11.40 5.17 10.40
C LYS A 205 10.72 6.52 10.61
N MET A 206 9.76 6.57 11.53
CA MET A 206 9.03 7.79 11.84
C MET A 206 9.62 8.55 13.02
N ASN A 207 9.50 9.87 12.93
CA ASN A 207 9.68 10.83 14.01
C ASN A 207 8.28 11.40 14.38
N ALA A 208 7.95 11.49 15.67
CA ALA A 208 6.70 12.05 16.17
C ALA A 208 6.46 13.53 15.77
N GLN A 209 7.49 14.25 15.33
CA GLN A 209 7.41 15.63 14.84
C GLN A 209 7.38 15.76 13.31
N GLN A 210 7.46 14.66 12.55
CA GLN A 210 7.47 14.69 11.08
C GLN A 210 6.16 14.14 10.49
N LEU A 211 5.68 14.79 9.43
CA LEU A 211 4.58 14.29 8.63
C LEU A 211 4.93 12.90 8.07
N ILE A 212 3.98 11.97 8.18
CA ILE A 212 4.13 10.64 7.63
C ILE A 212 4.11 10.73 6.11
N GLN A 213 5.21 10.35 5.48
CA GLN A 213 5.32 10.31 4.03
C GLN A 213 5.15 8.88 3.52
N GLY A 214 3.99 8.52 2.99
CA GLY A 214 3.77 7.19 2.39
C GLY A 214 2.36 7.02 1.85
N GLU A 215 2.15 5.97 1.04
CA GLU A 215 0.85 5.70 0.41
C GLU A 215 -0.17 5.09 1.37
N ALA A 216 0.30 4.45 2.44
CA ALA A 216 -0.51 3.64 3.35
C ALA A 216 -1.45 4.47 4.25
N THR A 217 -1.22 5.76 4.35
CA THR A 217 -2.08 6.70 5.09
C THR A 217 -3.02 7.46 4.15
N THR A 218 -3.13 7.06 2.87
CA THR A 218 -3.89 7.78 1.86
C THR A 218 -5.20 7.11 1.50
N LEU A 219 -6.25 7.93 1.39
CA LEU A 219 -7.51 7.60 0.73
C LEU A 219 -7.51 8.30 -0.62
N THR A 220 -8.33 7.84 -1.55
CA THR A 220 -8.56 8.55 -2.81
C THR A 220 -10.02 8.64 -3.14
N VAL A 221 -10.41 9.81 -3.59
CA VAL A 221 -11.73 10.09 -4.13
C VAL A 221 -11.54 10.41 -5.60
N PHE A 222 -12.14 9.61 -6.49
CA PHE A 222 -12.22 9.94 -7.91
C PHE A 222 -13.64 10.35 -8.25
N SER A 223 -13.79 11.29 -9.18
CA SER A 223 -15.06 11.86 -9.61
C SER A 223 -15.30 11.59 -11.09
N SER A 224 -16.57 11.52 -11.51
CA SER A 224 -16.94 11.49 -12.93
C SER A 224 -16.73 12.85 -13.62
N LEU A 225 -16.61 13.94 -12.86
CA LEU A 225 -16.49 15.33 -13.32
C LEU A 225 -15.33 16.04 -12.61
N ARG A 226 -14.73 17.05 -13.25
CA ARG A 226 -13.64 17.88 -12.67
C ARG A 226 -14.14 19.06 -11.82
N ASP A 227 -15.45 19.21 -11.70
CA ASP A 227 -16.15 20.30 -11.02
C ASP A 227 -16.16 20.20 -9.49
N VAL A 228 -15.63 19.08 -8.96
CA VAL A 228 -15.57 18.86 -7.51
C VAL A 228 -14.76 19.95 -6.82
N ALA A 229 -15.35 20.57 -5.80
CA ALA A 229 -14.75 21.64 -5.01
C ALA A 229 -15.03 21.47 -3.50
N ASP A 230 -14.35 22.29 -2.68
CA ASP A 230 -14.54 22.38 -1.22
C ASP A 230 -14.53 21.05 -0.47
N ILE A 231 -13.67 20.13 -0.91
CA ILE A 231 -13.56 18.82 -0.29
C ILE A 231 -13.07 18.93 1.16
N LYS A 232 -13.85 18.37 2.08
CA LYS A 232 -13.53 18.24 3.50
C LYS A 232 -13.59 16.77 3.86
N ALA A 233 -12.63 16.32 4.64
CA ALA A 233 -12.53 14.91 4.95
C ALA A 233 -12.00 14.68 6.36
N LYS A 234 -12.53 13.65 7.02
CA LYS A 234 -12.02 13.13 8.29
C LYS A 234 -12.06 11.61 8.30
N LEU A 235 -11.14 11.02 9.04
CA LEU A 235 -11.19 9.63 9.46
C LEU A 235 -11.58 9.56 10.93
N SER A 236 -12.16 8.45 11.33
CA SER A 236 -12.41 8.17 12.74
C SER A 236 -12.33 6.69 13.05
N THR A 237 -11.95 6.37 14.28
CA THR A 237 -11.91 4.99 14.80
C THR A 237 -12.25 4.99 16.30
N GLN A 238 -12.39 3.80 16.88
CA GLN A 238 -12.56 3.60 18.31
C GLN A 238 -11.32 2.93 18.87
N ALA A 239 -10.74 3.49 19.94
CA ALA A 239 -9.62 2.91 20.68
C ALA A 239 -10.03 2.71 22.14
N GLY A 240 -10.35 1.48 22.53
CA GLY A 240 -10.99 1.22 23.82
C GLY A 240 -12.35 1.91 23.89
N ASN A 241 -12.52 2.80 24.87
CA ASN A 241 -13.70 3.65 25.02
C ASN A 241 -13.56 5.05 24.38
N ARG A 242 -12.41 5.35 23.75
CA ARG A 242 -12.12 6.67 23.17
C ARG A 242 -12.46 6.71 21.69
N HIS A 243 -13.15 7.77 21.28
CA HIS A 243 -13.37 8.09 19.88
C HIS A 243 -12.20 8.93 19.35
N ILE A 244 -11.53 8.44 18.32
CA ILE A 244 -10.40 9.14 17.70
C ILE A 244 -10.87 9.74 16.39
N SER A 245 -10.63 11.05 16.22
CA SER A 245 -10.84 11.75 14.96
C SER A 245 -9.50 12.17 14.36
N ILE A 246 -9.30 11.80 13.10
CA ILE A 246 -8.05 12.01 12.37
C ILE A 246 -8.32 12.98 11.22
N PRO A 247 -7.76 14.19 11.25
CA PRO A 247 -7.86 15.10 10.12
C PRO A 247 -7.11 14.55 8.90
N LEU A 248 -7.62 14.89 7.72
CA LEU A 248 -7.04 14.52 6.44
C LEU A 248 -6.57 15.79 5.72
N SER A 249 -5.34 15.76 5.21
CA SER A 249 -4.89 16.75 4.23
C SER A 249 -5.39 16.35 2.84
N VAL A 250 -5.70 17.32 2.00
CA VAL A 250 -6.28 17.10 0.67
C VAL A 250 -5.30 17.58 -0.40
N LYS A 251 -5.03 16.74 -1.40
CA LYS A 251 -4.29 17.09 -2.59
C LYS A 251 -5.08 16.72 -3.85
N LYS A 252 -5.37 17.69 -4.72
CA LYS A 252 -5.96 17.44 -6.04
C LYS A 252 -4.90 16.80 -6.97
N LEU A 253 -5.31 15.78 -7.73
CA LEU A 253 -4.48 15.17 -8.76
C LEU A 253 -4.45 16.03 -10.02
N ASN A 254 -3.37 15.93 -10.79
CA ASN A 254 -3.16 16.75 -11.98
C ASN A 254 -4.24 16.54 -13.06
N SER A 255 -4.81 15.33 -13.12
CA SER A 255 -5.94 14.99 -13.98
C SER A 255 -7.21 15.78 -13.67
N GLY A 256 -7.31 16.39 -12.47
CA GLY A 256 -8.52 17.01 -11.97
C GLY A 256 -9.68 16.08 -11.61
N TYR A 257 -9.60 14.78 -11.92
CA TYR A 257 -10.63 13.79 -11.58
C TYR A 257 -10.46 13.19 -10.19
N GLY A 258 -9.27 13.30 -9.60
CA GLY A 258 -8.93 12.63 -8.34
C GLY A 258 -8.45 13.57 -7.24
N TYR A 259 -8.65 13.13 -6.00
CA TYR A 259 -8.17 13.77 -4.78
C TYR A 259 -7.53 12.73 -3.86
N VAL A 260 -6.29 12.96 -3.46
CA VAL A 260 -5.58 12.15 -2.45
C VAL A 260 -5.80 12.78 -1.09
N LEU A 261 -6.35 12.02 -0.17
CA LEU A 261 -6.62 12.42 1.21
C LEU A 261 -5.63 11.73 2.13
N THR A 262 -4.69 12.47 2.72
CA THR A 262 -3.61 11.88 3.52
C THR A 262 -3.87 12.09 5.00
N ALA A 263 -3.94 11.00 5.75
CA ALA A 263 -4.04 11.05 7.20
C ALA A 263 -2.80 11.70 7.80
N GLN A 264 -3.04 12.65 8.70
CA GLN A 264 -1.97 13.42 9.33
C GLN A 264 -1.25 12.64 10.46
N ARG A 265 -1.63 11.37 10.68
CA ARG A 265 -1.02 10.45 11.63
C ARG A 265 -1.07 9.00 11.13
N GLN A 266 -0.33 8.12 11.79
CA GLN A 266 -0.19 6.72 11.41
C GLN A 266 -1.48 6.01 11.76
N LEU A 267 -2.04 5.26 10.80
CA LEU A 267 -3.20 4.43 11.12
C LEU A 267 -2.72 3.17 11.84
N ARG A 268 -3.41 2.83 12.91
CA ARG A 268 -3.27 1.57 13.64
C ARG A 268 -3.66 0.35 12.81
N GLY A 269 -3.08 -0.81 13.14
CA GLY A 269 -3.27 -2.08 12.43
C GLY A 269 -4.46 -2.89 12.95
N ASP A 270 -5.08 -3.69 12.07
CA ASP A 270 -6.30 -4.47 12.36
C ASP A 270 -7.48 -3.63 12.91
N ARG A 271 -7.53 -2.34 12.55
CA ARG A 271 -8.54 -1.39 13.04
C ARG A 271 -9.53 -1.04 11.95
N GLU A 272 -10.80 -0.98 12.34
CA GLU A 272 -11.84 -0.41 11.49
C GLU A 272 -11.78 1.12 11.58
N TYR A 273 -11.82 1.76 10.43
CA TYR A 273 -11.94 3.21 10.29
C TYR A 273 -13.22 3.54 9.55
N THR A 274 -13.85 4.63 9.98
CA THR A 274 -14.92 5.30 9.24
C THR A 274 -14.36 6.55 8.58
N ALA A 275 -14.44 6.61 7.26
CA ALA A 275 -14.15 7.81 6.49
C ALA A 275 -15.43 8.59 6.23
N GLU A 276 -15.34 9.92 6.31
CA GLU A 276 -16.40 10.84 5.96
C GLU A 276 -15.80 11.94 5.10
N VAL A 277 -16.34 12.09 3.88
CA VAL A 277 -15.92 13.11 2.91
C VAL A 277 -17.13 13.89 2.47
N SER A 278 -17.05 15.22 2.50
CA SER A 278 -18.02 16.11 1.88
C SER A 278 -17.37 16.96 0.80
N PHE A 279 -18.10 17.23 -0.28
CA PHE A 279 -17.61 18.05 -1.39
C PHE A 279 -18.77 18.65 -2.18
N GLN A 280 -18.52 19.74 -2.92
CA GLN A 280 -19.49 20.32 -3.85
C GLN A 280 -19.34 19.70 -5.23
N SER A 281 -20.46 19.42 -5.92
CA SER A 281 -20.51 19.11 -7.35
C SER A 281 -21.86 19.53 -7.91
N GLY A 282 -21.89 20.16 -9.08
CA GLY A 282 -23.15 20.58 -9.69
C GLY A 282 -23.98 21.58 -8.89
N GLY A 283 -23.38 22.30 -7.94
CA GLY A 283 -24.10 23.17 -7.00
C GLY A 283 -24.73 22.44 -5.80
N GLU A 284 -24.52 21.13 -5.68
CA GLU A 284 -24.98 20.32 -4.55
C GLU A 284 -23.83 19.91 -3.63
N THR A 285 -24.12 19.82 -2.33
CA THR A 285 -23.19 19.24 -1.35
C THR A 285 -23.42 17.75 -1.26
N LEU A 286 -22.43 16.96 -1.67
CA LEU A 286 -22.43 15.51 -1.49
C LEU A 286 -21.67 15.14 -0.22
N VAL A 287 -22.18 14.14 0.50
CA VAL A 287 -21.49 13.53 1.65
C VAL A 287 -21.40 12.02 1.42
N LYS A 288 -20.19 11.48 1.52
CA LYS A 288 -19.89 10.06 1.44
C LYS A 288 -19.31 9.61 2.78
N LYS A 289 -19.89 8.56 3.34
CA LYS A 289 -19.43 7.93 4.58
C LYS A 289 -19.32 6.43 4.35
N TRP A 290 -18.19 5.84 4.68
CA TRP A 290 -17.89 4.42 4.46
C TRP A 290 -16.89 3.89 5.47
N THR A 291 -16.76 2.57 5.57
CA THR A 291 -15.80 1.94 6.47
C THR A 291 -14.77 1.10 5.73
N PHE A 292 -13.61 0.91 6.35
CA PHE A 292 -12.60 -0.06 5.91
C PHE A 292 -11.80 -0.54 7.11
N LYS A 293 -11.19 -1.73 6.99
CA LYS A 293 -10.34 -2.33 8.02
C LYS A 293 -8.89 -2.41 7.56
N THR A 294 -7.97 -1.86 8.36
CA THR A 294 -6.54 -1.92 8.08
C THR A 294 -5.99 -3.35 8.24
N SER A 295 -4.89 -3.63 7.55
CA SER A 295 -4.13 -4.86 7.75
C SER A 295 -3.60 -4.95 9.17
N PRO A 296 -3.50 -6.17 9.75
CA PRO A 296 -2.88 -6.35 11.05
C PRO A 296 -1.42 -5.94 10.99
N PHE A 297 -1.04 -5.03 11.88
CA PHE A 297 0.34 -4.66 12.15
C PHE A 297 0.50 -4.60 13.66
N LEU A 298 1.45 -5.37 14.19
CA LEU A 298 1.63 -5.50 15.63
C LEU A 298 2.60 -4.43 16.12
N TYR A 299 2.06 -3.45 16.81
CA TYR A 299 2.81 -2.54 17.66
C TYR A 299 2.60 -2.97 19.10
N GLN A 300 3.63 -2.92 19.93
CA GLN A 300 3.47 -3.31 21.34
C GLN A 300 3.11 -2.13 22.23
N LEU A 301 3.32 -0.89 21.77
CA LEU A 301 3.12 0.31 22.55
C LEU A 301 2.60 1.45 21.68
N ASN A 302 1.53 2.10 22.14
CA ASN A 302 0.97 3.30 21.55
C ASN A 302 0.91 4.44 22.58
N ILE A 303 1.03 5.69 22.12
CA ILE A 303 0.77 6.90 22.92
C ILE A 303 -0.25 7.74 22.19
N ASP A 304 -1.34 8.11 22.86
CA ASP A 304 -2.39 8.98 22.30
C ASP A 304 -2.84 8.50 20.90
N ASP A 305 -3.12 7.20 20.80
CA ASP A 305 -3.48 6.47 19.57
C ASP A 305 -2.37 6.35 18.49
N MET A 306 -1.14 6.79 18.78
CA MET A 306 -0.02 6.69 17.84
C MET A 306 0.92 5.53 18.17
N PRO A 307 1.20 4.63 17.22
CA PRO A 307 2.13 3.53 17.44
C PRO A 307 3.59 3.99 17.53
N LEU A 308 4.29 3.46 18.54
CA LEU A 308 5.72 3.69 18.73
C LEU A 308 6.54 2.64 17.98
N LEU A 309 6.82 2.93 16.71
CA LEU A 309 7.60 2.08 15.81
C LEU A 309 9.01 1.72 16.32
N SER A 310 9.63 2.60 17.11
CA SER A 310 10.99 2.41 17.63
C SER A 310 11.01 2.01 19.12
N ALA A 311 9.87 1.61 19.68
CA ALA A 311 9.83 1.15 21.06
C ALA A 311 10.65 -0.14 21.22
N PRO A 312 11.43 -0.28 22.31
CA PRO A 312 11.98 -1.57 22.67
C PRO A 312 10.84 -2.56 22.90
N PRO A 313 11.04 -3.85 22.62
CA PRO A 313 10.00 -4.83 22.87
C PRO A 313 9.62 -4.85 24.35
N LEU A 314 8.32 -4.95 24.63
CA LEU A 314 7.83 -5.09 26.00
C LEU A 314 8.32 -6.42 26.58
N ASN A 315 8.93 -6.36 27.75
CA ASN A 315 9.25 -7.55 28.52
C ASN A 315 8.02 -7.94 29.34
N ILE A 316 7.45 -9.13 29.12
CA ILE A 316 6.25 -9.57 29.84
C ILE A 316 6.65 -10.59 30.89
N VAL A 317 6.59 -10.21 32.16
CA VAL A 317 6.93 -11.06 33.31
C VAL A 317 5.69 -11.28 34.15
N ASN A 318 5.22 -12.52 34.28
CA ASN A 318 4.02 -12.89 35.04
C ASN A 318 2.77 -12.07 34.66
N GLY A 319 2.61 -11.72 33.38
CA GLY A 319 1.50 -10.92 32.87
C GLY A 319 1.67 -9.40 33.06
N ILE A 320 2.79 -8.94 33.61
CA ILE A 320 3.13 -7.52 33.76
C ILE A 320 4.01 -7.10 32.59
N SER A 321 3.58 -6.05 31.89
CA SER A 321 4.39 -5.41 30.85
C SER A 321 5.43 -4.50 31.50
N GLU A 322 6.70 -4.76 31.20
CA GLU A 322 7.85 -4.03 31.68
C GLU A 322 8.63 -3.42 30.51
N VAL A 323 9.26 -2.29 30.77
CA VAL A 323 10.03 -1.54 29.77
C VAL A 323 11.38 -1.12 30.32
N PRO A 324 12.39 -0.92 29.45
CA PRO A 324 13.61 -0.25 29.84
C PRO A 324 13.26 1.11 30.44
N MET A 325 13.67 1.31 31.68
CA MET A 325 13.36 2.47 32.50
C MET A 325 13.59 3.78 31.72
N ARG A 326 14.81 4.00 31.25
CA ARG A 326 15.20 5.23 30.53
C ARG A 326 14.24 5.59 29.38
N TYR A 327 13.79 4.59 28.61
CA TYR A 327 12.90 4.83 27.47
C TYR A 327 11.61 5.53 27.88
N LEU A 328 10.90 4.99 28.88
CA LEU A 328 9.59 5.50 29.29
C LEU A 328 9.68 6.86 29.99
N PHE A 329 10.70 7.05 30.82
CA PHE A 329 10.89 8.32 31.53
C PHE A 329 11.33 9.45 30.60
N GLU A 330 12.28 9.20 29.69
CA GLU A 330 12.70 10.22 28.70
C GLU A 330 11.55 10.56 27.74
N LEU A 331 10.77 9.55 27.34
CA LEU A 331 9.55 9.74 26.54
C LEU A 331 8.54 10.67 27.23
N PHE A 332 8.42 10.57 28.56
CA PHE A 332 7.60 11.48 29.35
C PHE A 332 8.32 12.78 29.75
N GLY A 333 9.56 13.00 29.32
CA GLY A 333 10.32 14.21 29.65
C GLY A 333 10.79 14.29 31.11
N ALA A 334 10.84 13.16 31.82
CA ALA A 334 11.38 13.09 33.17
C ALA A 334 12.92 12.96 33.16
N ARG A 335 13.59 13.64 34.09
CA ARG A 335 15.02 13.43 34.35
C ARG A 335 15.18 12.17 35.19
N VAL A 336 16.09 11.28 34.79
CA VAL A 336 16.37 10.04 35.52
C VAL A 336 17.81 9.98 35.97
N GLU A 337 18.01 9.63 37.24
CA GLU A 337 19.30 9.35 37.84
C GLU A 337 19.34 7.92 38.39
N TRP A 338 20.50 7.28 38.22
CA TRP A 338 20.78 5.93 38.74
C TRP A 338 21.94 6.00 39.71
N ASN A 339 21.70 5.64 40.97
CA ASN A 339 22.74 5.49 41.98
C ASN A 339 23.15 4.01 42.10
N LYS A 340 24.33 3.69 41.60
CA LYS A 340 24.87 2.33 41.62
C LYS A 340 25.14 1.81 43.04
N ALA A 341 25.58 2.67 43.97
CA ALA A 341 25.96 2.26 45.32
C ALA A 341 24.74 1.80 46.13
N THR A 342 23.62 2.53 45.99
CA THR A 342 22.37 2.21 46.70
C THR A 342 21.39 1.41 45.85
N ARG A 343 21.75 1.09 44.60
CA ARG A 343 20.89 0.44 43.60
C ARG A 343 19.53 1.15 43.46
N THR A 344 19.55 2.48 43.44
CA THR A 344 18.36 3.33 43.48
C THR A 344 18.17 4.10 42.18
N ILE A 345 16.93 4.14 41.70
CA ILE A 345 16.46 4.96 40.59
C ILE A 345 15.74 6.17 41.17
N THR A 346 16.05 7.36 40.69
CA THR A 346 15.32 8.59 41.00
C THR A 346 14.87 9.23 39.69
N ALA A 347 13.58 9.53 39.58
CA ALA A 347 13.01 10.19 38.42
C ALA A 347 12.22 11.43 38.85
N GLU A 348 12.47 12.55 38.16
CA GLU A 348 11.88 13.85 38.49
C GLU A 348 11.23 14.50 37.28
N LYS A 349 10.03 15.04 37.46
CA LYS A 349 9.31 15.82 36.45
C LYS A 349 8.31 16.75 37.12
N ASN A 350 8.33 18.05 36.81
CA ASN A 350 7.30 19.02 37.24
C ASN A 350 6.94 18.95 38.74
N GLY A 351 7.92 18.76 39.63
CA GLY A 351 7.70 18.65 41.09
C GLY A 351 7.31 17.26 41.59
N LEU A 352 7.09 16.29 40.70
CA LEU A 352 6.98 14.86 41.04
C LEU A 352 8.38 14.28 41.21
N SER A 353 8.62 13.56 42.31
CA SER A 353 9.82 12.78 42.59
C SER A 353 9.43 11.32 42.83
N LEU A 354 9.85 10.43 41.94
CA LEU A 354 9.70 8.98 42.09
C LEU A 354 11.05 8.36 42.43
N LYS A 355 11.10 7.60 43.53
CA LYS A 355 12.28 6.82 43.94
C LYS A 355 11.92 5.34 44.00
N MET A 356 12.76 4.50 43.41
CA MET A 356 12.61 3.05 43.45
C MET A 356 13.96 2.38 43.69
N THR A 357 13.96 1.22 44.34
CA THR A 357 15.18 0.43 44.58
C THR A 357 15.06 -0.90 43.83
N ILE A 358 16.17 -1.38 43.25
CA ILE A 358 16.16 -2.68 42.56
C ILE A 358 15.78 -3.79 43.54
N ASP A 359 14.95 -4.73 43.07
CA ASP A 359 14.42 -5.88 43.82
C ASP A 359 13.51 -5.50 45.01
N ASP A 360 13.14 -4.22 45.16
CA ASP A 360 12.21 -3.73 46.18
C ASP A 360 10.85 -3.38 45.55
N HIS A 361 9.76 -3.90 46.14
CA HIS A 361 8.40 -3.59 45.71
C HIS A 361 7.94 -2.21 46.17
N THR A 362 8.64 -1.59 47.12
CA THR A 362 8.26 -0.28 47.66
C THR A 362 8.91 0.83 46.83
N ALA A 363 8.07 1.61 46.17
CA ALA A 363 8.44 2.89 45.57
C ALA A 363 8.07 4.04 46.52
N TYR A 364 8.71 5.20 46.32
CA TYR A 364 8.35 6.43 47.02
C TYR A 364 7.98 7.51 46.00
N ILE A 365 6.75 8.00 46.07
CA ILE A 365 6.24 9.10 45.25
C ILE A 365 6.12 10.32 46.16
N ASN A 366 6.93 11.36 45.91
CA ASN A 366 7.02 12.55 46.77
C ASN A 366 7.24 12.20 48.26
N GLY A 367 8.02 11.15 48.52
CA GLY A 367 8.32 10.66 49.86
C GLY A 367 7.26 9.71 50.46
N GLN A 368 6.10 9.53 49.83
CA GLN A 368 5.08 8.58 50.29
C GLN A 368 5.32 7.20 49.70
N ALA A 369 5.28 6.17 50.54
CA ALA A 369 5.49 4.78 50.12
C ALA A 369 4.28 4.23 49.34
N VAL A 370 4.55 3.59 48.20
CA VAL A 370 3.56 2.96 47.32
C VAL A 370 4.06 1.60 46.89
N GLN A 371 3.20 0.59 46.89
CA GLN A 371 3.55 -0.77 46.47
C GLN A 371 3.45 -0.96 44.96
N MET A 372 4.44 -1.63 44.39
CA MET A 372 4.48 -2.03 42.98
C MET A 372 4.16 -3.52 42.82
N ASN A 373 3.45 -3.85 41.74
CA ASN A 373 3.10 -5.24 41.43
C ASN A 373 4.31 -6.09 40.98
N SER A 374 5.38 -5.45 40.51
CA SER A 374 6.68 -6.07 40.21
C SER A 374 7.78 -5.07 40.61
N PRO A 375 8.89 -5.52 41.23
CA PRO A 375 9.97 -4.62 41.59
C PRO A 375 10.80 -4.27 40.34
N PRO A 376 11.45 -3.11 40.29
CA PRO A 376 12.45 -2.84 39.28
C PRO A 376 13.54 -3.90 39.35
N HIS A 377 13.96 -4.44 38.21
CA HIS A 377 15.03 -5.43 38.17
C HIS A 377 16.02 -5.11 37.06
N LEU A 378 17.19 -5.75 37.14
CA LEU A 378 18.27 -5.55 36.19
C LEU A 378 18.31 -6.75 35.25
N TYR A 379 18.08 -6.49 33.96
CA TYR A 379 18.16 -7.51 32.91
C TYR A 379 19.20 -7.08 31.86
N GLY A 380 20.30 -7.82 31.81
CA GLY A 380 21.49 -7.42 31.04
C GLY A 380 22.08 -6.12 31.59
N TYR A 381 22.14 -5.07 30.77
CA TYR A 381 22.63 -3.74 31.15
C TYR A 381 21.51 -2.70 31.32
N SER A 382 20.25 -3.14 31.30
CA SER A 382 19.08 -2.28 31.38
C SER A 382 18.28 -2.57 32.63
N THR A 383 17.80 -1.50 33.27
CA THR A 383 16.81 -1.61 34.34
C THR A 383 15.43 -1.66 33.74
N TYR A 384 14.65 -2.68 34.10
CA TYR A 384 13.26 -2.83 33.70
C TYR A 384 12.34 -2.42 34.84
N VAL A 385 11.24 -1.76 34.48
CA VAL A 385 10.25 -1.24 35.43
C VAL A 385 8.83 -1.55 34.91
N PRO A 386 7.83 -1.70 35.81
CA PRO A 386 6.46 -1.98 35.40
C PRO A 386 5.85 -0.78 34.65
N LEU A 387 5.54 -0.95 33.36
CA LEU A 387 5.07 0.13 32.48
C LEU A 387 3.88 0.88 33.07
N ARG A 388 2.87 0.13 33.53
CA ARG A 388 1.63 0.68 34.09
C ARG A 388 1.90 1.56 35.30
N PHE A 389 2.66 1.05 36.28
CA PHE A 389 2.96 1.78 37.51
C PHE A 389 3.65 3.11 37.21
N ILE A 390 4.65 3.10 36.32
CA ILE A 390 5.36 4.32 35.93
C ILE A 390 4.42 5.31 35.24
N SER A 391 3.63 4.85 34.27
CA SER A 391 2.74 5.72 33.50
C SER A 391 1.64 6.34 34.36
N GLU A 392 1.00 5.56 35.24
CA GLU A 392 -0.03 6.03 36.17
C GLU A 392 0.57 6.98 37.23
N THR A 393 1.83 6.78 37.64
CA THR A 393 2.55 7.71 38.53
C THR A 393 2.72 9.10 37.90
N PHE A 394 2.87 9.17 36.57
CA PHE A 394 2.87 10.44 35.83
C PHE A 394 1.47 10.97 35.49
N GLY A 395 0.40 10.29 35.94
CA GLY A 395 -0.99 10.69 35.74
C GLY A 395 -1.58 10.27 34.39
N TYR A 396 -1.01 9.25 33.74
CA TYR A 396 -1.48 8.77 32.44
C TYR A 396 -2.34 7.52 32.58
N ASP A 397 -3.39 7.43 31.75
CA ASP A 397 -4.22 6.22 31.69
C ASP A 397 -3.52 5.15 30.86
N VAL A 398 -3.56 3.90 31.34
CA VAL A 398 -2.97 2.75 30.63
C VAL A 398 -4.02 1.70 30.35
N GLU A 399 -4.17 1.35 29.08
CA GLU A 399 -5.12 0.34 28.61
C GLU A 399 -4.39 -0.74 27.81
N TYR A 400 -4.88 -1.98 27.88
CA TYR A 400 -4.41 -3.04 27.00
C TYR A 400 -5.40 -3.18 25.86
N ASP A 401 -4.91 -3.13 24.62
CA ASP A 401 -5.69 -3.39 23.43
C ASP A 401 -5.54 -4.87 23.02
N PRO A 402 -6.59 -5.69 23.13
CA PRO A 402 -6.55 -7.10 22.74
C PRO A 402 -6.50 -7.32 21.22
N ILE A 403 -6.91 -6.35 20.40
CA ILE A 403 -6.92 -6.46 18.93
C ILE A 403 -5.48 -6.42 18.43
N GLU A 404 -4.73 -5.41 18.83
CA GLU A 404 -3.32 -5.23 18.44
C GLU A 404 -2.34 -5.96 19.35
N ARG A 405 -2.81 -6.45 20.51
CA ARG A 405 -1.97 -6.99 21.59
C ARG A 405 -0.93 -5.98 22.03
N SER A 406 -1.41 -4.76 22.26
CA SER A 406 -0.59 -3.59 22.52
C SER A 406 -1.00 -2.92 23.83
N VAL A 407 -0.13 -2.08 24.36
CA VAL A 407 -0.44 -1.20 25.50
C VAL A 407 -0.64 0.22 24.97
N ASP A 408 -1.78 0.81 25.30
CA ASP A 408 -2.12 2.20 24.99
C ASP A 408 -1.87 3.06 26.24
N ILE A 409 -1.07 4.12 26.08
CA ILE A 409 -0.85 5.14 27.11
C ILE A 409 -1.50 6.45 26.65
N TRP A 410 -2.43 6.97 27.44
CA TRP A 410 -3.13 8.22 27.14
C TRP A 410 -2.56 9.34 27.99
N THR A 411 -1.84 10.24 27.34
CA THR A 411 -1.15 11.36 27.98
C THR A 411 -1.86 12.69 27.76
N GLY A 412 -2.68 12.80 26.71
CA GLY A 412 -3.33 14.05 26.32
C GLY A 412 -2.35 15.13 25.85
N LEU A 413 -1.11 14.75 25.51
CA LEU A 413 -0.05 15.66 25.07
C LEU A 413 -0.04 15.85 23.54
N LEU A 414 -0.67 14.95 22.80
CA LEU A 414 -0.72 14.87 21.34
C LEU A 414 -2.17 14.97 20.85
#